data_AF-A0A183FR19-F1
#
_entry.id   AF-A0A183FR19-F1
#
_cell.length_a   1.000
_cell.length_b   1.000
_cell.length_c   1.000
_cell.angle_alpha   90.00
_cell.angle_beta   90.00
_cell.angle_gamma   90.00
#
_symmetry.space_group_name_H-M   'P 1'
#
loop_
_entity.id
_entity.type
_entity.pdbx_description
1 polymer ?
#
loop_
_entity_poly.entity_id
_entity_poly.type
_entity_poly.pdbx_seq_one_letter_code
_entity_poly.pdbx_strand_id
1 'polypeptide(L)' 'MWKSQDQSQDLCGSPRTTSGVGIIVSKRFRDSIVSVERFNDRVMKIVVAAKEQLFHFFSAYAPQSGCSDQAKDEF' A
#
# COMPACT_ATOMS: atom_id res chain seq x y z
N MET A 1 -3.38 6.85 -10.67
CA MET A 1 -2.81 8.20 -10.84
C MET A 1 -2.75 8.85 -9.46
N TRP A 2 -1.55 9.09 -8.96
CA TRP A 2 -1.28 9.59 -7.61
C TRP A 2 -2.02 10.90 -7.36
N LYS A 3 -2.81 10.97 -6.27
CA LYS A 3 -3.45 12.22 -5.86
C LYS A 3 -2.73 12.77 -4.64
N SER A 4 -2.36 14.05 -4.75
CA SER A 4 -1.80 14.83 -3.65
C SER A 4 -2.96 15.54 -2.96
N GLN A 5 -3.29 15.15 -1.72
CA GLN A 5 -4.19 15.93 -0.86
C GLN A 5 -3.34 16.73 0.13
N ASP A 6 -3.81 17.91 0.52
CA ASP A 6 -3.09 18.94 1.27
C ASP A 6 -2.36 18.38 2.51
N GLN A 7 -1.04 18.13 2.36
CA GLN A 7 -0.04 17.62 3.34
C GLN A 7 0.41 16.13 3.24
N SER A 8 -0.19 15.24 2.45
CA SER A 8 0.26 13.83 2.33
C SER A 8 0.04 13.21 0.94
N GLN A 9 0.89 12.25 0.56
CA GLN A 9 0.73 11.46 -0.66
C GLN A 9 -0.05 10.18 -0.34
N ASP A 10 -1.14 9.94 -1.06
CA ASP A 10 -1.97 8.74 -0.92
C ASP A 10 -1.72 7.75 -2.08
N LEU A 11 -1.36 6.52 -1.73
CA LEU A 11 -1.20 5.40 -2.66
C LEU A 11 -2.52 4.61 -2.67
N CYS A 12 -3.56 5.17 -3.30
CA CYS A 12 -4.89 4.58 -3.31
C CYS A 12 -4.99 3.36 -4.24
N GLY A 13 -5.60 2.27 -3.73
CA GLY A 13 -6.05 1.13 -4.51
C GLY A 13 -7.19 1.46 -5.49
N SER A 14 -7.47 0.56 -6.42
CA SER A 14 -8.37 0.77 -7.58
C SER A 14 -9.74 1.34 -7.18
N PRO A 15 -10.35 2.26 -7.97
CA PRO A 15 -11.65 2.87 -7.63
C PRO A 15 -12.85 1.91 -7.67
N ARG A 16 -12.63 0.63 -7.99
CA ARG A 16 -13.66 -0.37 -8.28
C ARG A 16 -13.87 -1.41 -7.18
N THR A 17 -13.06 -1.39 -6.13
CA THR A 17 -13.19 -2.32 -5.00
C THR A 17 -13.24 -1.54 -3.68
N THR A 18 -14.32 -1.74 -2.93
CA THR A 18 -14.64 -1.05 -1.67
C THR A 18 -13.72 -1.44 -0.50
N SER A 19 -12.67 -2.24 -0.78
CA SER A 19 -11.82 -2.93 0.21
C SER A 19 -10.37 -2.95 -0.24
N GLY A 20 -9.84 -1.79 -0.62
CA GLY A 20 -8.44 -1.62 -1.02
C GLY A 20 -7.53 -1.26 0.15
N VAL A 21 -6.29 -1.74 0.14
CA VAL A 21 -5.23 -1.22 1.02
C VAL A 21 -4.58 0.03 0.40
N GLY A 22 -4.09 0.91 1.27
CA GLY A 22 -3.31 2.07 0.91
C GLY A 22 -2.20 2.33 1.92
N ILE A 23 -1.18 3.06 1.50
CA ILE A 23 -0.10 3.54 2.36
C ILE A 23 -0.01 5.06 2.16
N ILE A 24 -0.15 5.81 3.25
CA ILE A 24 -0.05 7.27 3.24
C ILE A 24 1.37 7.65 3.68
N VAL A 25 2.05 8.43 2.84
CA VAL A 25 3.42 8.89 3.11
C VAL A 25 3.41 10.41 3.25
N SER A 26 4.09 10.92 4.29
CA SER A 26 4.29 12.36 4.42
C SER A 26 5.08 12.87 3.22
N LYS A 27 4.70 14.03 2.69
CA LYS A 27 5.36 14.66 1.54
C LYS A 27 6.87 14.82 1.72
N ARG A 28 7.36 14.93 2.96
CA ARG A 28 8.79 15.01 3.30
C ARG A 28 9.60 13.78 2.88
N PHE A 29 8.94 12.62 2.78
CA PHE A 29 9.57 11.36 2.38
C PHE A 29 9.21 10.97 0.95
N ARG A 30 8.64 11.88 0.15
CA ARG A 30 8.23 11.58 -1.22
C ARG A 30 9.41 11.08 -2.07
N ASP A 31 10.54 11.78 -1.96
CA ASP A 31 11.75 11.47 -2.73
C ASP A 31 12.55 10.31 -2.10
N SER A 32 12.17 9.89 -0.89
CA SER A 32 12.74 8.72 -0.22
C SER A 32 12.07 7.42 -0.64
N ILE A 33 10.93 7.45 -1.34
CA ILE A 33 10.25 6.24 -1.82
C ILE A 33 11.04 5.69 -3.02
N VAL A 34 11.61 4.50 -2.84
CA VAL A 34 12.38 3.79 -3.88
C VAL A 34 11.49 2.92 -4.75
N SER A 35 10.48 2.30 -4.15
CA SER A 35 9.57 1.40 -4.87
C SER A 35 8.20 1.38 -4.21
N VAL A 36 7.17 1.19 -5.03
CA VAL A 36 5.79 0.92 -4.62
C VAL A 36 5.33 -0.31 -5.39
N GLU A 37 5.05 -1.38 -4.67
CA GLU A 37 4.59 -2.65 -5.23
C GLU A 37 3.18 -2.94 -4.71
N ARG A 38 2.25 -3.19 -5.62
CA ARG A 38 0.91 -3.66 -5.26
C ARG A 38 0.78 -5.10 -5.74
N PHE A 39 0.70 -6.03 -4.79
CA PHE A 39 0.59 -7.45 -5.10
C PHE A 39 -0.84 -7.82 -5.49
N ASN A 40 -1.83 -7.31 -4.75
CA ASN A 40 -3.25 -7.48 -5.05
C ASN A 40 -4.06 -6.31 -4.45
N ASP A 41 -5.39 -6.43 -4.45
CA ASP A 41 -6.26 -5.40 -3.85
C ASP A 41 -6.09 -5.27 -2.33
N ARG A 42 -5.51 -6.28 -1.68
CA ARG A 42 -5.41 -6.43 -0.22
C ARG A 42 -3.99 -6.31 0.32
N VAL A 43 -2.96 -6.29 -0.51
CA VAL A 43 -1.55 -6.22 -0.11
C VAL A 43 -0.81 -5.20 -0.97
N MET A 44 -0.20 -4.23 -0.30
CA MET A 44 0.65 -3.20 -0.88
C MET A 44 1.94 -3.10 -0.07
N LYS A 45 3.05 -2.84 -0.75
CA LYS A 45 4.38 -2.67 -0.19
C LYS A 45 4.98 -1.37 -0.70
N ILE A 46 5.70 -0.66 0.18
CA ILE A 46 6.62 0.39 -0.24
C ILE A 46 8.02 0.13 0.30
N VAL A 47 9.01 0.59 -0.45
CA VAL A 47 10.40 0.63 -0.03
C VAL A 47 10.80 2.09 0.12
N VAL A 48 11.33 2.45 1.29
CA VAL A 48 11.77 3.81 1.60
C VAL A 48 13.26 3.78 1.93
N ALA A 49 14.05 4.60 1.24
CA ALA A 49 15.45 4.83 1.57
C ALA A 49 15.57 5.96 2.61
N ALA A 50 16.16 5.66 3.76
CA ALA A 50 16.48 6.66 4.77
C ALA A 50 17.87 6.38 5.36
N LYS A 51 18.71 7.42 5.39
CA LYS A 51 20.05 7.42 6.02
C LYS A 51 20.85 6.13 5.75
N GLU A 52 21.00 5.79 4.47
CA GLU A 52 21.75 4.62 3.97
C GLU A 52 21.08 3.24 4.18
N GLN A 53 19.87 3.20 4.72
CA GLN A 53 19.11 1.96 4.89
C GLN A 53 17.81 1.96 4.07
N LEU A 54 17.42 0.77 3.60
CA LEU A 54 16.14 0.53 2.96
C LEU A 54 15.15 -0.05 3.99
N PHE A 55 13.99 0.58 4.08
CA PHE A 55 12.88 0.16 4.94
C PHE A 55 11.76 -0.39 4.08
N HIS A 56 11.29 -1.59 4.42
CA HIS A 56 10.18 -2.25 3.76
C HIS A 56 8.92 -2.12 4.62
N PHE A 57 7.89 -1.47 4.09
CA PHE A 57 6.59 -1.35 4.75
C PHE A 57 5.55 -2.12 3.96
N PHE A 58 4.78 -2.95 4.65
CA PHE A 58 3.68 -3.73 4.08
C PHE A 58 2.36 -3.28 4.71
N SER A 59 1.35 -3.03 3.87
CA SER A 59 -0.03 -2.80 4.26
C SER A 59 -0.85 -3.94 3.69
N ALA A 60 -1.44 -4.74 4.58
CA ALA A 60 -2.17 -5.93 4.22
C ALA A 60 -3.49 -6.01 5.01
N TYR A 61 -4.58 -6.44 4.36
CA TYR A 61 -5.87 -6.66 5.01
C TYR A 61 -6.28 -8.13 4.95
N ALA A 62 -6.30 -8.80 6.11
CA ALA A 62 -6.60 -10.22 6.21
C ALA A 62 -8.01 -10.56 5.67
N PRO A 63 -8.19 -11.72 5.00
CA PRO A 63 -9.51 -12.17 4.56
C PRO A 63 -10.42 -12.35 5.78
N GLN A 64 -11.56 -11.64 5.81
CA GLN A 64 -12.52 -11.77 6.92
C GLN A 64 -13.15 -13.17 6.93
N SER A 65 -13.66 -13.64 8.09
CA SER A 65 -14.13 -15.01 8.32
C SER A 65 -15.24 -15.54 7.38
N GLY A 66 -15.81 -14.68 6.51
CA GLY A 66 -16.77 -15.04 5.46
C GLY A 66 -16.21 -14.98 4.02
N CYS A 67 -14.89 -14.79 3.84
CA CYS A 67 -14.25 -14.89 2.51
C CYS A 67 -14.24 -16.34 2.03
N SER A 68 -14.43 -16.53 0.72
CA SER A 68 -14.25 -17.83 0.07
C SER A 68 -12.86 -18.39 0.35
N ASP A 69 -12.72 -19.70 0.41
CA ASP A 69 -11.43 -20.34 0.69
C ASP A 69 -10.36 -19.98 -0.36
N GLN A 70 -10.76 -19.72 -1.60
CA GLN A 70 -9.88 -19.18 -2.63
C GLN A 70 -9.25 -17.84 -2.25
N ALA A 71 -10.01 -16.95 -1.59
CA ALA A 71 -9.49 -15.66 -1.13
C ALA A 71 -8.67 -15.76 0.16
N LYS A 72 -8.65 -16.93 0.81
CA LYS A 72 -7.73 -17.26 1.91
C LYS A 72 -6.44 -17.87 1.40
N ASP A 73 -6.48 -18.69 0.34
CA ASP A 73 -5.30 -19.27 -0.30
C ASP A 73 -4.46 -18.24 -1.06
N GLU A 74 -5.09 -17.17 -1.57
CA GLU A 74 -4.40 -16.06 -2.25
C GLU A 74 -3.71 -15.05 -1.30
N PHE A 75 -3.86 -15.21 0.02
CA PHE A 75 -3.32 -14.31 1.04
C PHE A 75 -1.99 -14.83 1.60
#